data_AF-A0A1Q4Z187-F1
#
_entry.id   AF-A0A1Q4Z187-F1
#
_cell.length_a   1.000
_cell.length_b   1.000
_cell.length_c   1.000
_cell.angle_alpha   90.00
_cell.angle_beta   90.00
_cell.angle_gamma   90.00
#
_symmetry.space_group_name_H-M   'P 1'
#
loop_
_entity.id
_entity.type
_entity.pdbx_description
1 polymer ?
#
loop_
_entity_poly.entity_id
_entity_poly.type
_entity_poly.pdbx_seq_one_letter_code
_entity_poly.pdbx_strand_id
1 'polypeptide(L)'
;MGIFGKRKSREERAAEIAEQVAGGKGFYGRATRAFLGDEDFARVQQSIGAHHSALDVQQLLAAGVPTIPAVVVSIADTGKLVNFDPIVDLVLQLSGTADRITLQTIVSKLLIPRVGDPVLLIADPARPGGYLYAGSGVTP
;
A
#
# COMPACT_ATOMS: atom_id res chain seq x y z
N MET A 1 -18.67 -40.13 -9.82
CA MET A 1 -18.93 -39.13 -10.88
C MET A 1 -19.28 -37.80 -10.21
N GLY A 2 -18.37 -36.82 -10.26
CA GLY A 2 -18.58 -35.48 -9.71
C GLY A 2 -18.73 -34.45 -10.83
N ILE A 3 -19.78 -33.63 -10.77
CA ILE A 3 -20.07 -32.58 -11.78
C ILE A 3 -20.71 -31.32 -11.19
N PHE A 4 -20.38 -30.95 -9.95
CA PHE A 4 -20.72 -29.63 -9.40
C PHE A 4 -19.47 -28.77 -9.27
N GLY A 5 -19.05 -28.20 -10.40
CA GLY A 5 -18.00 -27.18 -10.43
C GLY A 5 -18.47 -25.92 -9.71
N LYS A 6 -17.79 -25.56 -8.62
CA LYS A 6 -18.01 -24.31 -7.88
C LYS A 6 -17.86 -23.13 -8.83
N ARG A 7 -18.96 -22.47 -9.21
CA ARG A 7 -18.90 -21.19 -9.93
C ARG A 7 -18.37 -20.14 -8.96
N LYS A 8 -17.22 -19.54 -9.27
CA LYS A 8 -16.71 -18.34 -8.59
C LYS A 8 -17.80 -17.27 -8.48
N SER A 9 -17.91 -16.63 -7.32
CA SER A 9 -18.85 -15.53 -7.08
C SER A 9 -18.57 -14.36 -8.03
N ARG A 10 -19.58 -13.52 -8.24
CA ARG A 10 -19.44 -12.29 -9.04
C ARG A 10 -18.39 -11.35 -8.42
N GLU A 11 -18.25 -11.34 -7.10
CA GLU A 11 -17.22 -10.58 -6.40
C GLU A 11 -15.81 -11.15 -6.65
N GLU A 12 -15.63 -12.46 -6.57
CA GLU A 12 -14.33 -13.10 -6.85
C GLU A 12 -13.85 -12.83 -8.28
N ARG A 13 -14.78 -12.83 -9.26
CA ARG A 13 -14.45 -12.48 -10.64
C ARG A 13 -14.07 -11.00 -10.79
N ALA A 14 -14.73 -10.11 -10.06
CA ALA A 14 -14.40 -8.69 -10.08
C ALA A 14 -13.02 -8.43 -9.47
N ALA A 15 -12.71 -9.10 -8.37
CA ALA A 15 -11.39 -9.05 -7.73
C ALA A 15 -10.29 -9.60 -8.66
N GLU A 16 -10.54 -10.73 -9.33
CA GLU A 16 -9.60 -11.32 -10.29
C GLU A 16 -9.34 -10.42 -11.50
N ILE A 17 -10.38 -9.73 -12.00
CA ILE A 17 -10.23 -8.74 -13.08
C ILE A 17 -9.43 -7.52 -12.59
N ALA A 18 -9.69 -7.04 -11.38
CA ALA A 18 -8.93 -5.94 -10.78
C ALA A 18 -7.45 -6.30 -10.62
N GLU A 19 -7.14 -7.53 -10.19
CA GLU A 19 -5.77 -8.04 -10.06
C GLU A 19 -5.06 -8.14 -11.42
N GLN A 20 -5.76 -8.62 -12.46
CA GLN A 20 -5.23 -8.66 -13.83
C GLN A 20 -4.91 -7.25 -14.36
N VAL A 21 -5.78 -6.28 -14.09
CA VAL A 21 -5.56 -4.87 -14.45
C VAL A 21 -4.40 -4.27 -13.66
N ALA A 22 -4.32 -4.53 -12.35
CA ALA A 22 -3.24 -4.05 -11.49
C ALA A 22 -1.87 -4.64 -11.88
N GLY A 23 -1.83 -5.91 -12.26
CA GLY A 23 -0.59 -6.58 -12.67
C GLY A 23 -0.20 -6.37 -14.14
N GLY A 24 -1.05 -5.72 -14.95
CA GLY A 24 -0.89 -5.66 -16.42
C GLY A 24 -0.83 -7.02 -17.10
N LYS A 25 -1.35 -8.05 -16.44
CA LYS A 25 -1.31 -9.46 -16.86
C LYS A 25 -2.71 -9.91 -17.26
N GLY A 26 -2.80 -10.95 -18.08
CA GLY A 26 -4.09 -11.43 -18.58
C GLY A 26 -4.72 -10.54 -19.66
N PHE A 27 -5.91 -10.95 -20.14
CA PHE A 27 -6.61 -10.29 -21.25
C PHE A 27 -7.01 -8.86 -20.88
N TYR A 28 -7.60 -8.68 -19.69
CA TYR A 28 -8.07 -7.37 -19.23
C TYR A 28 -6.91 -6.40 -18.96
N GLY A 29 -5.83 -6.85 -18.31
CA GLY A 29 -4.65 -6.02 -18.08
C GLY A 29 -3.99 -5.53 -19.36
N ARG A 30 -3.85 -6.40 -20.38
CA ARG A 30 -3.31 -6.02 -21.69
C ARG A 30 -4.24 -5.08 -22.46
N ALA A 31 -5.55 -5.32 -22.42
CA ALA A 31 -6.54 -4.47 -23.06
C ALA A 31 -6.54 -3.06 -22.44
N THR A 32 -6.59 -2.97 -21.11
CA THR A 32 -6.54 -1.69 -20.40
C THR A 32 -5.25 -0.93 -20.70
N ARG A 33 -4.10 -1.62 -20.73
CA ARG A 33 -2.82 -1.01 -21.13
C ARG A 33 -2.82 -0.49 -22.56
N ALA A 34 -3.42 -1.23 -23.50
CA ALA A 34 -3.50 -0.80 -24.90
C ALA A 34 -4.42 0.41 -25.11
N PHE A 35 -5.48 0.54 -24.29
CA PHE A 35 -6.40 1.69 -24.36
C PHE A 35 -5.86 2.95 -23.68
N LEU A 36 -5.14 2.81 -22.56
CA LEU A 36 -4.64 3.95 -21.78
C LEU A 36 -3.24 4.41 -22.20
N GLY A 37 -2.45 3.57 -22.87
CA GLY A 37 -1.03 3.84 -23.12
C GLY A 37 -0.16 3.60 -21.87
N ASP A 38 1.15 3.49 -22.06
CA ASP A 38 2.07 3.05 -21.01
C ASP A 38 2.17 4.02 -19.82
N GLU A 39 2.10 5.34 -20.06
CA GLU A 39 2.24 6.36 -19.03
C GLU A 39 1.02 6.44 -18.10
N ASP A 40 -0.19 6.45 -18.66
CA ASP A 40 -1.41 6.49 -17.85
C ASP A 40 -1.71 5.13 -17.21
N PHE A 41 -1.31 4.03 -17.85
CA PHE A 41 -1.38 2.71 -17.23
C PHE A 41 -0.46 2.59 -16.02
N ALA A 42 0.74 3.19 -16.06
CA ALA A 42 1.62 3.26 -14.89
C ALA A 42 1.00 4.05 -13.74
N ARG A 43 0.30 5.16 -14.05
CA ARG A 43 -0.45 5.93 -13.03
C ARG A 43 -1.61 5.13 -12.45
N VAL A 44 -2.34 4.37 -13.26
CA VAL A 44 -3.43 3.49 -12.78
C VAL A 44 -2.88 2.36 -11.90
N GLN A 45 -1.78 1.72 -12.29
CA GLN A 45 -1.11 0.72 -11.44
C GLN A 45 -0.61 1.33 -10.13
N GLN A 46 -0.01 2.53 -10.16
CA GLN A 46 0.41 3.24 -8.95
C GLN A 46 -0.79 3.56 -8.04
N SER A 47 -1.92 3.95 -8.61
CA SER A 47 -3.16 4.24 -7.88
C SER A 47 -3.72 2.98 -7.22
N ILE A 48 -3.76 1.86 -7.94
CA ILE A 48 -4.24 0.57 -7.41
C ILE A 48 -3.27 -0.01 -6.37
N GLY A 49 -1.95 0.10 -6.59
CA GLY A 49 -0.94 -0.30 -5.62
C GLY A 49 -1.02 0.51 -4.32
N ALA A 50 -1.31 1.81 -4.42
CA ALA A 50 -1.56 2.66 -3.25
C ALA A 50 -2.82 2.24 -2.47
N HIS A 51 -3.85 1.71 -3.15
CA HIS A 51 -5.05 1.16 -2.51
C HIS A 51 -4.78 -0.17 -1.76
N HIS A 52 -3.91 -1.02 -2.29
CA HIS A 52 -3.55 -2.30 -1.66
C HIS A 52 -2.65 -2.13 -0.43
N SER A 53 -1.83 -1.09 -0.42
CA SER A 53 -0.83 -0.85 0.65
C SER A 53 -1.43 -0.81 2.06
N ALA A 54 -2.64 -0.28 2.26
CA ALA A 54 -3.24 -0.18 3.59
C ALA A 54 -3.92 -1.49 4.06
N LEU A 55 -4.54 -2.25 3.15
CA LEU A 55 -5.17 -3.54 3.45
C LEU A 55 -4.14 -4.66 3.59
N ASP A 56 -3.06 -4.59 2.81
CA ASP A 56 -1.97 -5.56 2.85
C ASP A 56 -1.17 -5.44 4.16
N VAL A 57 -0.96 -4.22 4.69
CA VAL A 57 -0.20 -4.01 5.94
C VAL A 57 -0.82 -4.75 7.13
N GLN A 58 -2.14 -4.70 7.33
CA GLN A 58 -2.78 -5.40 8.45
C GLN A 58 -2.69 -6.92 8.31
N GLN A 59 -2.79 -7.44 7.08
CA GLN A 59 -2.63 -8.86 6.81
C GLN A 59 -1.17 -9.31 7.02
N LEU A 60 -0.20 -8.49 6.62
CA LEU A 60 1.23 -8.73 6.84
C LEU A 60 1.57 -8.72 8.33
N LEU A 61 1.01 -7.79 9.10
CA LEU A 61 1.14 -7.78 10.56
C LEU A 61 0.53 -9.04 11.19
N ALA A 62 -0.67 -9.43 10.76
CA ALA A 62 -1.33 -10.65 11.24
C ALA A 62 -0.55 -11.92 10.86
N ALA A 63 0.17 -11.91 9.74
CA ALA A 63 1.07 -12.97 9.31
C ALA A 63 2.41 -12.99 10.08
N GLY A 64 2.64 -12.05 11.00
CA GLY A 64 3.85 -11.99 11.82
C GLY A 64 5.07 -11.46 11.08
N VAL A 65 4.88 -10.67 10.02
CA VAL A 65 5.98 -10.02 9.32
C VAL A 65 6.68 -9.05 10.27
N PRO A 66 8.03 -9.08 10.37
CA PRO A 66 8.76 -8.23 11.31
C PRO A 66 8.56 -6.75 11.00
N THR A 67 8.42 -5.96 12.07
CA THR A 67 8.33 -4.50 11.98
C THR A 67 9.68 -3.85 12.28
N ILE A 68 9.92 -2.71 11.64
CA ILE A 68 11.13 -1.91 11.77
C ILE A 68 10.72 -0.58 12.41
N PRO A 69 11.23 -0.26 13.61
CA PRO A 69 10.89 0.99 14.29
C PRO A 69 11.59 2.17 13.62
N ALA A 70 10.86 3.26 13.45
CA ALA A 70 11.37 4.51 12.91
C ALA A 70 10.79 5.73 13.66
N VAL A 71 11.41 6.88 13.47
CA VAL A 71 10.96 8.16 14.04
C VAL A 71 10.61 9.11 12.90
N VAL A 72 9.50 9.81 13.03
CA VAL A 72 9.09 10.84 12.06
C VAL A 72 9.99 12.06 12.17
N VAL A 73 10.70 12.38 11.10
CA VAL A 73 11.57 13.57 10.99
C VAL A 73 10.81 14.74 10.40
N SER A 74 9.99 14.49 9.38
CA SER A 74 9.11 15.50 8.80
C SER A 74 7.87 14.87 8.19
N ILE A 75 6.81 15.67 8.10
CA ILE A 75 5.55 15.32 7.47
C ILE A 75 5.10 16.48 6.58
N ALA A 76 4.66 16.17 5.37
CA ALA A 76 4.04 17.11 4.45
C ALA A 76 2.72 16.54 3.93
N ASP A 77 1.67 17.35 3.94
CA ASP A 77 0.40 16.98 3.32
C ASP A 77 0.51 17.15 1.80
N THR A 78 0.08 16.14 1.06
CA THR A 78 0.04 16.18 -0.41
C THR A 78 -1.20 16.92 -0.95
N GLY A 79 -2.17 17.22 -0.09
CA GLY A 79 -3.48 17.76 -0.45
C GLY A 79 -4.42 16.72 -1.06
N LYS A 80 -3.98 15.46 -1.18
CA LYS A 80 -4.78 14.35 -1.71
C LYS A 80 -5.42 13.57 -0.57
N LEU A 81 -6.65 13.12 -0.79
CA LEU A 81 -7.41 12.31 0.14
C LEU A 81 -7.83 11.00 -0.51
N VAL A 82 -7.87 9.93 0.28
CA VAL A 82 -8.47 8.64 -0.08
C VAL A 82 -9.44 8.25 1.02
N ASN A 83 -10.72 8.02 0.69
CA ASN A 83 -11.76 7.75 1.69
C ASN A 83 -11.78 8.77 2.84
N PHE A 84 -11.55 10.04 2.52
CA PHE A 84 -11.38 11.14 3.46
C PHE A 84 -10.13 11.06 4.34
N ASP A 85 -9.27 10.05 4.24
CA ASP A 85 -7.98 10.00 4.92
C ASP A 85 -6.88 10.68 4.08
N PRO A 86 -6.01 11.50 4.68
CA PRO A 86 -4.97 12.21 3.95
C PRO A 86 -3.84 11.30 3.48
N ILE A 87 -3.33 11.60 2.30
CA ILE A 87 -2.04 11.09 1.82
C ILE A 87 -0.97 12.08 2.24
N VAL A 88 0.04 11.60 2.98
CA VAL A 88 1.14 12.41 3.49
C VAL A 88 2.48 11.88 2.99
N ASP A 89 3.42 12.79 2.76
CA ASP A 89 4.83 12.50 2.54
C ASP A 89 5.56 12.54 3.89
N LEU A 90 6.10 11.41 4.31
CA LEU A 90 6.87 11.26 5.53
C LEU A 90 8.36 11.16 5.21
N VAL A 91 9.18 11.87 5.98
CA VAL A 91 10.61 11.56 6.11
C VAL A 91 10.79 10.87 7.45
N LEU A 92 11.33 9.66 7.41
CA LEU A 92 11.50 8.82 8.59
C LEU A 92 12.97 8.51 8.80
N GLN A 93 13.40 8.43 10.05
CA GLN A 93 14.72 7.93 10.43
C GLN A 93 14.57 6.53 11.01
N LEU A 94 15.25 5.55 10.42
CA LEU A 94 15.21 4.18 10.94
C LEU A 94 15.97 4.09 12.26
N SER A 95 15.38 3.43 13.26
CA SER A 95 15.99 3.32 14.58
C SER A 95 17.32 2.56 14.52
N GLY A 96 18.34 3.08 15.19
CA GLY A 96 19.69 2.52 15.17
C GLY A 96 20.53 2.91 13.94
N THR A 97 20.00 3.73 13.03
CA THR A 97 20.75 4.24 11.87
C THR A 97 20.59 5.77 11.74
N ALA A 98 21.52 6.40 11.02
CA ALA A 98 21.37 7.79 10.57
C ALA A 98 20.59 7.90 9.26
N ASP A 99 20.18 6.78 8.68
CA ASP A 99 19.56 6.71 7.37
C ASP A 99 18.14 7.28 7.42
N ARG A 100 17.85 8.12 6.42
CA ARG A 100 16.53 8.72 6.23
C ARG A 100 15.88 8.12 5.01
N ILE A 101 14.61 7.78 5.17
CA ILE A 101 13.78 7.28 4.08
C ILE A 101 12.61 8.23 3.86
N THR A 102 12.16 8.30 2.61
CA THR A 102 10.95 9.03 2.22
C THR A 102 9.84 8.04 1.88
N LEU A 103 8.66 8.25 2.44
CA LEU A 103 7.51 7.38 2.23
C LEU A 103 6.25 8.21 2.05
N GLN A 104 5.54 8.01 0.95
CA GLN A 104 4.18 8.51 0.78
C GLN A 104 3.20 7.45 1.26
N THR A 105 2.31 7.80 2.18
CA THR A 105 1.33 6.85 2.75
C THR A 105 0.01 7.53 3.09
N ILE A 106 -1.06 6.74 3.12
CA ILE A 106 -2.34 7.13 3.70
C ILE A 106 -2.21 7.02 5.22
N VAL A 107 -2.69 8.03 5.95
CA VAL A 107 -2.77 8.02 7.42
C VAL A 107 -4.19 8.33 7.86
N SER A 108 -4.63 7.74 8.97
CA SER A 108 -5.96 8.04 9.52
C SER A 108 -6.04 9.47 10.00
N LYS A 109 -7.16 10.16 9.73
CA LYS A 109 -7.45 11.49 10.31
C LYS A 109 -7.43 11.53 11.84
N LEU A 110 -7.71 10.41 12.49
CA LEU A 110 -7.74 10.33 13.95
C LEU A 110 -6.34 10.22 14.56
N LEU A 111 -5.39 9.68 13.78
CA LEU A 111 -4.04 9.32 14.24
C LEU A 111 -3.01 9.79 13.20
N ILE A 112 -2.99 11.10 12.95
CA ILE A 112 -1.97 11.71 12.11
C ILE A 112 -0.67 11.80 12.93
N PRO A 113 0.41 11.11 12.51
CA PRO A 113 1.68 11.15 13.24
C PRO A 113 2.32 12.54 13.16
N ARG A 114 3.04 12.90 14.21
CA ARG A 114 3.75 14.18 14.34
C ARG A 114 5.26 13.97 14.27
N VAL A 115 5.99 15.05 14.02
CA VAL A 115 7.45 15.04 14.09
C VAL A 115 7.90 14.62 15.49
N GLY A 116 8.79 13.64 15.55
CA GLY A 116 9.27 13.01 16.78
C GLY A 116 8.51 11.75 17.19
N ASP A 117 7.36 11.45 16.58
CA ASP A 117 6.58 10.27 16.96
C ASP A 117 7.26 8.97 16.51
N PRO A 118 7.23 7.92 17.36
CA PRO A 118 7.67 6.59 16.97
C PRO A 118 6.61 5.95 16.07
N VAL A 119 7.06 5.36 14.97
CA VAL A 119 6.22 4.66 13.99
C VAL A 119 6.82 3.30 13.65
N LEU A 120 5.98 2.41 13.14
CA LEU A 120 6.41 1.09 12.68
C LEU A 120 6.34 1.02 11.16
N LEU A 121 7.31 0.31 10.60
CA LEU A 121 7.41 0.04 9.17
C LEU A 121 7.48 -1.44 8.90
N ILE A 122 7.03 -1.86 7.72
CA ILE A 122 7.18 -3.21 7.21
C ILE A 122 7.93 -3.13 5.89
N ALA A 123 8.81 -4.09 5.61
CA ALA A 123 9.45 -4.18 4.31
C ALA A 123 8.39 -4.48 3.23
N ASP A 124 8.38 -3.70 2.15
CA ASP A 124 7.42 -3.85 1.06
C ASP A 124 7.76 -5.12 0.24
N PRO A 125 6.94 -6.18 0.26
CA PRO A 125 7.21 -7.38 -0.52
C PRO A 125 7.06 -7.15 -2.03
N ALA A 126 6.29 -6.15 -2.45
CA ALA A 126 6.10 -5.81 -3.86
C ALA A 126 7.25 -4.96 -4.40
N ARG A 127 7.98 -4.23 -3.54
CA ARG A 127 9.13 -3.39 -3.91
C ARG A 127 10.31 -3.66 -2.97
N PRO A 128 11.25 -4.53 -3.37
CA PRO A 128 12.45 -4.78 -2.58
C PRO A 128 13.21 -3.47 -2.25
N GLY A 129 13.49 -3.25 -0.96
CA GLY A 129 14.09 -2.02 -0.45
C GLY A 129 13.10 -0.87 -0.17
N GLY A 130 11.82 -1.06 -0.49
CA GLY A 130 10.72 -0.20 -0.10
C GLY A 130 10.18 -0.52 1.29
N TYR A 131 9.44 0.42 1.86
CA TYR A 131 8.80 0.28 3.17
C TYR A 131 7.31 0.63 3.07
N LEU A 132 6.51 0.00 3.92
CA LEU A 132 5.09 0.29 4.13
C LEU A 132 4.89 0.81 5.55
N TYR A 133 4.00 1.78 5.72
CA TYR A 133 3.65 2.34 7.01
C TYR A 133 2.73 1.38 7.78
N ALA A 134 3.13 0.99 8.98
CA ALA A 134 2.41 0.03 9.82
C ALA A 134 1.67 0.67 11.01
N GLY A 135 1.65 2.00 11.09
CA GLY A 135 0.98 2.74 12.16
C GLY A 135 1.93 3.26 13.23
N SER A 136 1.34 3.77 14.30
CA SER A 136 2.08 4.33 15.43
C SER A 136 2.74 3.20 16.24
N GLY A 137 3.99 3.43 16.67
CA GLY A 137 4.78 2.47 17.46
C GLY A 137 4.38 2.37 18.93
N VAL A 138 3.28 3.01 19.33
CA VAL A 138 2.66 2.78 20.63
C VAL A 138 1.91 1.46 20.57
N THR A 139 2.56 0.41 21.08
CA THR A 139 1.86 -0.83 21.44
C THR A 139 0.87 -0.47 22.55
N PRO A 140 -0.43 -0.78 22.42
CA PRO A 140 -1.35 -0.68 23.56
C PRO A 140 -0.98 -1.65 24.68
#